data_AF-A0A3B0NZY0-F1
#
_entry.id   AF-A0A3B0NZY0-F1
#
_cell.length_a   1.000
_cell.length_b   1.000
_cell.length_c   1.000
_cell.angle_alpha   90.00
_cell.angle_beta   90.00
_cell.angle_gamma   90.00
#
_symmetry.space_group_name_H-M   'P 1'
#
loop_
_entity.id
_entity.type
_entity.pdbx_description
1 polymer ?
#
loop_
_entity_poly.entity_id
_entity_poly.type
_entity_poly.pdbx_seq_one_letter_code
_entity_poly.pdbx_strand_id
1 'polypeptide(L)' 'MLTTNTMSNLKILITKNVFEQNKISDLIDNINLLITLHQRKLETLKNMKNRLLNKMFANEKNQFPMIRFKEFTNAW' A
#
# COMPACT_ATOMS: atom_id res chain seq x y z
N MET A 1 -26.28 -1.76 12.25
CA MET A 1 -25.36 -2.40 13.23
C MET A 1 -25.47 -3.89 13.06
N LEU A 2 -24.35 -4.61 12.96
CA LEU A 2 -24.36 -6.06 13.16
C LEU A 2 -24.85 -6.29 14.60
N THR A 3 -26.03 -6.89 14.74
CA THR A 3 -26.59 -7.21 16.05
C THR A 3 -26.01 -8.54 16.52
N THR A 4 -25.92 -8.75 17.83
CA THR A 4 -25.45 -10.02 18.41
C THR A 4 -26.20 -11.22 17.85
N ASN A 5 -27.52 -11.09 17.70
CA ASN A 5 -28.39 -12.10 17.10
C ASN A 5 -28.04 -12.42 15.64
N THR A 6 -27.59 -11.44 14.85
CA THR A 6 -27.15 -11.69 13.47
C THR A 6 -25.79 -12.39 13.39
N MET A 7 -24.90 -12.16 14.36
CA MET A 7 -23.58 -12.80 14.39
C MET A 7 -23.66 -14.27 14.81
N SER A 8 -24.50 -14.60 15.80
CA SER A 8 -24.68 -15.97 16.28
C SER A 8 -25.34 -16.91 15.27
N ASN A 9 -26.10 -16.37 14.31
CA ASN A 9 -26.80 -17.16 13.28
C ASN A 9 -25.96 -17.41 12.02
N LEU A 10 -24.71 -16.93 11.96
CA LEU A 10 -23.81 -17.19 10.84
C LEU A 10 -23.36 -18.65 10.85
N LYS A 11 -23.80 -19.43 9.85
CA LYS A 11 -23.26 -20.76 9.58
C LYS A 11 -21.89 -20.62 8.93
N ILE A 12 -20.84 -20.91 9.69
CA ILE A 12 -19.47 -20.94 9.18
C ILE A 12 -19.06 -22.40 9.01
N LEU A 13 -18.54 -22.72 7.84
CA LEU A 13 -17.93 -24.02 7.56
C LEU A 13 -16.49 -23.98 8.08
N ILE A 14 -16.24 -24.71 9.17
CA ILE A 14 -14.90 -24.92 9.72
C ILE A 14 -14.54 -26.40 9.63
N THR A 15 -13.31 -26.70 9.24
CA THR A 15 -12.79 -28.07 9.36
C THR A 15 -12.73 -28.45 10.85
N LYS A 16 -13.02 -29.70 11.21
CA LYS A 16 -12.90 -30.15 12.61
C LYS A 16 -11.45 -30.38 13.02
N ASN A 17 -10.52 -30.39 12.06
CA ASN A 17 -9.12 -30.64 12.31
C ASN A 17 -8.41 -29.33 12.69
N VAL A 18 -8.07 -29.17 13.97
CA VAL A 18 -7.37 -27.99 14.48
C VAL A 18 -6.01 -27.79 13.79
N PHE A 19 -5.29 -28.85 13.45
CA PHE A 19 -4.01 -28.74 12.75
C PHE A 19 -4.16 -28.17 11.34
N GLU A 20 -5.23 -28.55 10.64
CA GLU A 20 -5.57 -27.98 9.34
C GLU A 20 -5.99 -26.51 9.47
N GLN A 21 -6.81 -26.17 10.48
CA GLN A 21 -7.18 -24.77 10.75
C GLN A 21 -5.94 -23.90 10.99
N ASN A 22 -4.98 -24.36 11.80
CA ASN A 22 -3.76 -23.62 12.07
C ASN A 22 -2.96 -23.37 10.79
N LYS A 23 -2.79 -24.39 9.94
CA LYS A 23 -2.10 -24.21 8.65
C LYS A 23 -2.80 -23.21 7.74
N ILE A 24 -4.14 -23.22 7.71
CA ILE A 24 -4.92 -22.26 6.93
C ILE A 24 -4.76 -20.85 7.51
N SER A 25 -4.80 -20.70 8.84
CA SER A 25 -4.56 -19.44 9.53
C SER A 25 -3.19 -18.88 9.20
N ASP A 26 -2.13 -19.69 9.38
CA ASP A 26 -0.76 -19.30 9.09
C ASP A 26 -0.59 -18.86 7.63
N LEU A 27 -1.22 -19.56 6.68
CA LEU A 27 -1.17 -19.19 5.27
C LEU A 27 -1.83 -17.82 5.04
N ILE A 28 -3.03 -17.61 5.59
CA ILE A 28 -3.77 -16.35 5.45
C ILE A 28 -3.00 -15.19 6.10
N ASP A 29 -2.41 -15.41 7.28
CA ASP A 29 -1.62 -14.42 7.99
C ASP A 29 -0.37 -14.02 7.19
N ASN A 30 0.31 -14.98 6.57
CA ASN A 30 1.45 -14.71 5.69
C ASN A 30 1.03 -13.90 4.45
N ILE A 31 -0.12 -14.22 3.85
CA ILE A 31 -0.65 -13.47 2.70
C ILE A 31 -1.00 -12.04 3.13
N ASN A 32 -1.66 -11.86 4.27
CA ASN A 32 -1.99 -10.54 4.82
C ASN A 32 -0.74 -9.71 5.10
N LEU A 33 0.30 -10.32 5.68
CA LEU A 33 1.58 -9.67 5.89
C LEU A 33 2.20 -9.23 4.57
N LEU A 34 2.22 -10.10 3.56
CA LEU A 34 2.77 -9.79 2.23
C LEU A 34 2.04 -8.62 1.57
N ILE A 35 0.71 -8.64 1.59
CA ILE A 35 -0.15 -7.57 1.06
C ILE A 35 0.17 -6.25 1.78
N THR A 36 0.25 -6.27 3.11
CA THR A 36 0.56 -5.08 3.93
C THR A 36 1.92 -4.49 3.56
N LEU A 37 2.95 -5.33 3.42
CA LEU A 37 4.29 -4.90 3.02
C LEU A 37 4.29 -4.29 1.61
N HIS A 38 3.56 -4.88 0.67
CA HIS A 38 3.47 -4.39 -0.70
C HIS A 38 2.71 -3.06 -0.78
N GLN A 39 1.62 -2.90 -0.03
CA GLN A 39 0.89 -1.63 0.09
C GLN A 39 1.79 -0.54 0.67
N ARG A 40 2.53 -0.81 1.73
CA ARG A 40 3.49 0.15 2.32
C ARG A 40 4.57 0.56 1.32
N LYS A 41 5.13 -0.40 0.57
CA LYS A 41 6.12 -0.12 -0.48
C LYS A 41 5.51 0.74 -1.59
N LEU A 42 4.30 0.42 -2.04
CA LEU A 42 3.59 1.18 -3.07
C LEU A 42 3.36 2.63 -2.65
N GLU A 43 2.85 2.86 -1.44
CA GLU A 43 2.61 4.22 -0.93
C GLU A 43 3.91 5.00 -0.77
N THR A 44 4.98 4.33 -0.33
CA THR A 44 6.32 4.96 -0.25
C THR A 44 6.79 5.40 -1.64
N LEU A 45 6.66 4.54 -2.65
CA LEU A 45 7.06 4.85 -4.03
C LEU A 45 6.20 5.97 -4.64
N LYS A 46 4.89 5.97 -4.41
CA LYS A 46 4.00 7.07 -4.85
C LYS A 46 4.41 8.40 -4.22
N ASN A 47 4.67 8.41 -2.91
CA ASN A 47 5.12 9.60 -2.20
C ASN A 47 6.48 10.10 -2.71
N MET A 48 7.42 9.19 -2.96
CA MET A 48 8.72 9.52 -3.53
C MET A 48 8.57 10.09 -4.95
N LYS A 49 7.78 9.44 -5.81
CA LYS A 49 7.47 9.93 -7.17
C LYS A 49 6.90 11.35 -7.11
N ASN A 50 5.91 11.61 -6.27
CA ASN A 50 5.28 12.93 -6.17
C ASN A 50 6.28 13.98 -5.67
N ARG A 51 7.11 13.65 -4.67
CA ARG A 51 8.16 14.56 -4.18
C ARG A 51 9.20 14.87 -5.25
N LEU A 52 9.63 13.88 -6.02
CA LEU A 52 10.58 14.07 -7.11
C LEU A 52 9.96 14.91 -8.22
N LEU A 53 8.71 14.62 -8.59
CA LEU A 53 7.97 15.37 -9.61
C LEU A 53 7.84 16.85 -9.22
N ASN A 54 7.44 17.13 -7.98
CA ASN A 54 7.35 18.50 -7.48
C ASN A 54 8.70 19.24 -7.49
N LYS A 55 9.81 18.52 -7.31
CA LYS A 55 11.17 19.08 -7.39
C LYS A 55 11.68 19.22 -8.83
N MET A 56 11.03 18.57 -9.79
CA MET A 56 11.39 18.58 -11.21
C MET A 56 10.77 19.72 -12.00
N PHE A 57 9.81 20.45 -11.43
CA PHE A 57 9.18 21.61 -12.05
C PHE A 57 9.57 22.90 -11.34
N ALA A 58 9.71 23.98 -12.12
CA ALA A 58 9.99 25.33 -11.65
C ALA A 58 8.80 25.91 -10.85
N ASN A 59 9.09 26.83 -9.94
CA ASN A 59 8.12 27.52 -9.10
C ASN A 59 8.02 28.97 -9.56
N GLU A 60 6.95 29.70 -9.22
CA GLU A 60 6.79 31.12 -9.60
C GLU A 60 7.98 32.03 -9.23
N LYS A 61 8.79 31.63 -8.24
CA LYS A 61 9.96 32.37 -7.77
C LYS A 61 11.28 31.93 -8.42
N ASN A 62 11.35 30.74 -8.99
CA ASN A 62 12.57 30.15 -9.54
C ASN A 62 12.31 29.54 -10.91
N GLN A 63 12.93 30.10 -11.96
CA GLN A 63 12.84 29.64 -13.35
C GLN A 63 13.49 28.27 -13.62
N PHE A 64 14.20 27.71 -12.64
CA PHE A 64 14.88 26.42 -12.74
C PHE A 64 14.44 25.46 -11.63
N PRO A 65 14.12 24.19 -11.96
CA PRO A 65 13.77 23.17 -10.98
C PRO A 65 14.98 22.70 -10.16
N MET A 66 14.73 22.17 -8.96
CA MET A 66 15.79 21.68 -8.07
C MET A 66 16.47 20.40 -8.57
N ILE A 67 15.75 19.55 -9.31
CA ILE A 67 16.25 18.32 -9.91
C ILE A 67 15.81 18.33 -11.37
N ARG A 68 16.69 17.97 -12.30
CA ARG A 68 16.32 17.79 -13.71
C ARG A 68 17.25 16.82 -14.42
N PHE A 69 16.83 16.37 -15.58
CA PHE A 69 17.67 15.56 -16.45
C PHE A 69 18.78 16.43 -17.06
N LYS A 70 19.97 15.84 -17.22
CA LYS A 70 21.19 16.54 -17.66
C LYS A 70 21.03 17.24 -19.01
N GLU A 71 20.17 16.71 -19.87
CA GLU A 71 19.94 17.21 -21.23
C GLU A 71 18.99 18.42 -21.29
N PHE A 72 18.27 18.74 -20.22
CA PHE A 72 17.28 19.83 -20.21
C PHE A 72 17.85 21.06 -19.53
N THR A 73 18.62 21.88 -20.26
CA THR A 73 19.38 22.96 -19.64
C THR A 73 18.71 24.33 -19.56
N ASN A 74 17.67 24.54 -20.35
CA ASN A 74 16.99 25.83 -20.50
C ASN A 74 16.12 26.18 -19.28
N ALA A 75 15.74 27.46 -19.17
CA ALA A 75 14.71 27.91 -18.23
C ALA A 75 13.35 27.32 -18.64
N TRP A 76 12.48 27.10 -17.64
CA TRP A 76 11.09 26.66 -17.88
C TRP A 76 10.24 27.79 -18.43
#